data_AF-A0A6A6WYJ2-F1
#
_entry.id   AF-A0A6A6WYJ2-F1
#
_cell.length_a   1.000
_cell.length_b   1.000
_cell.length_c   1.000
_cell.angle_alpha   90.00
_cell.angle_beta   90.00
_cell.angle_gamma   90.00
#
_symmetry.space_group_name_H-M   'P 1'
#
loop_
_entity.id
_entity.type
_entity.pdbx_description
1 polymer ?
#
loop_
_entity_poly.entity_id
_entity_poly.type
_entity_poly.pdbx_seq_one_letter_code
_entity_poly.pdbx_strand_id
1 'polypeptide(L)' 'YGNALQAASAGGYKEIVIVLLDKGANVNAQGGEYGNALQAAERHHKEIVKLLQNKGALREHK' A
#
# COMPACT_ATOMS: atom_id res chain seq x y z
N TYR A 1 8.94 -2.09 -7.26
CA TYR A 1 7.72 -1.31 -6.94
C TYR A 1 7.19 -0.67 -8.21
N GLY A 2 5.87 -0.56 -8.36
CA GLY A 2 5.22 0.10 -9.49
C GLY A 2 4.77 1.54 -9.21
N ASN A 3 4.73 1.96 -7.94
CA ASN A 3 4.38 3.32 -7.53
C ASN A 3 4.93 3.66 -6.14
N ALA A 4 4.85 4.94 -5.77
CA ALA A 4 5.35 5.45 -4.49
C ALA A 4 4.63 4.81 -3.28
N LEU A 5 3.33 4.52 -3.41
CA LEU A 5 2.55 3.90 -2.33
C LEU A 5 3.06 2.49 -2.03
N GLN A 6 3.34 1.68 -3.06
CA GLN A 6 3.94 0.35 -2.88
C GLN A 6 5.32 0.40 -2.22
N ALA A 7 6.18 1.32 -2.66
CA ALA A 7 7.52 1.47 -2.09
C ALA A 7 7.44 1.86 -0.60
N ALA A 8 6.56 2.81 -0.26
CA ALA A 8 6.33 3.21 1.13
C ALA A 8 5.75 2.06 1.97
N SER A 9 4.80 1.31 1.42
CA SER A 9 4.16 0.19 2.09
C SER A 9 5.09 -1.00 2.33
N ALA A 10 5.97 -1.34 1.39
CA ALA A 10 6.98 -2.38 1.59
C ALA A 10 8.12 -1.94 2.52
N GLY A 11 8.45 -0.66 2.54
CA GLY A 11 9.46 -0.08 3.43
C GLY A 11 9.01 0.13 4.87
N GLY A 12 7.71 0.01 5.17
CA GLY A 12 7.20 0.25 6.51
C GLY A 12 7.04 1.74 6.85
N TYR A 13 7.08 2.63 5.85
CA TYR A 13 7.04 4.08 6.06
C TYR A 13 5.60 4.58 6.23
N LYS A 14 5.02 4.31 7.40
CA LYS A 14 3.61 4.62 7.72
C LYS A 14 3.23 6.08 7.46
N GLU A 15 4.04 7.03 7.89
CA GLU A 15 3.79 8.46 7.70
C GLU A 15 3.76 8.83 6.21
N ILE A 16 4.66 8.23 5.41
CA ILE A 16 4.69 8.45 3.96
C ILE A 16 3.44 7.82 3.31
N VAL A 17 3.02 6.63 3.75
CA VAL A 17 1.77 6.02 3.29
C VAL A 17 0.57 6.94 3.55
N ILE A 18 0.47 7.54 4.74
CA ILE A 18 -0.60 8.49 5.08
C ILE A 18 -0.57 9.70 4.15
N VAL A 19 0.60 10.35 4.01
CA VAL A 19 0.74 11.54 3.14
C VAL A 19 0.35 11.23 1.71
N LEU A 20 0.78 10.09 1.16
CA LEU A 20 0.44 9.70 -0.20
C LEU A 20 -1.06 9.49 -0.38
N LEU A 21 -1.72 8.81 0.56
CA LEU A 21 -3.17 8.59 0.51
C LEU A 21 -3.95 9.90 0.64
N ASP A 22 -3.52 10.80 1.53
CA ASP A 22 -4.17 12.10 1.71
C ASP A 22 -3.94 13.04 0.51
N LYS A 23 -2.88 12.81 -0.28
CA LYS A 23 -2.64 13.46 -1.58
C LYS A 23 -3.38 12.81 -2.74
N GLY A 24 -4.25 11.82 -2.48
CA GLY A 24 -5.07 11.18 -3.50
C GLY A 24 -4.36 10.09 -4.28
N ALA A 25 -3.28 9.49 -3.75
CA ALA A 25 -2.71 8.30 -4.35
C ALA A 25 -3.79 7.20 -4.43
N ASN A 26 -3.91 6.57 -5.60
CA ASN A 26 -4.84 5.46 -5.77
C ASN A 26 -4.41 4.28 -4.90
N VAL A 27 -5.20 4.01 -3.86
CA VAL A 27 -4.96 2.93 -2.88
C VAL A 27 -4.84 1.54 -3.51
N ASN A 28 -5.51 1.35 -4.65
CA ASN A 28 -5.52 0.11 -5.43
C ASN A 28 -4.61 0.17 -6.66
N ALA A 29 -3.70 1.15 -6.76
CA ALA A 29 -2.79 1.25 -7.88
C ALA A 29 -1.95 -0.02 -8.03
N GLN A 30 -2.17 -0.71 -9.15
CA GLN A 30 -1.44 -1.90 -9.51
C GLN A 30 -0.07 -1.54 -10.12
N GLY A 31 0.89 -2.46 -10.00
CA GLY A 31 2.19 -2.38 -10.67
C GLY A 31 3.30 -3.09 -9.89
N GLY A 32 4.50 -3.15 -10.49
CA GLY A 32 5.66 -3.78 -9.87
C GLY A 32 5.43 -5.25 -9.47
N GLU A 33 6.34 -5.78 -8.63
CA GLU A 33 6.34 -7.20 -8.25
C GLU A 33 5.26 -7.58 -7.24
N TYR A 34 4.76 -6.61 -6.46
CA TYR A 34 3.81 -6.87 -5.38
C TYR A 34 2.35 -6.85 -5.83
N GLY A 35 2.03 -6.40 -7.04
CA GLY A 35 0.64 -6.17 -7.45
C GLY A 35 0.14 -4.83 -6.93
N ASN A 36 -0.18 -4.69 -5.64
CA ASN A 36 -0.62 -3.42 -5.02
C ASN A 36 0.09 -3.11 -3.68
N ALA A 37 -0.21 -1.95 -3.08
CA ALA A 37 0.40 -1.50 -1.83
C ALA A 37 0.05 -2.39 -0.62
N LEU A 38 -1.15 -2.97 -0.62
CA LEU A 38 -1.60 -3.89 0.44
C LEU A 38 -0.72 -5.15 0.45
N GLN A 39 -0.57 -5.79 -0.72
CA GLN A 39 0.28 -6.96 -0.93
C GLN A 39 1.76 -6.67 -0.62
N ALA A 40 2.22 -5.43 -0.89
CA ALA A 40 3.56 -4.99 -0.54
C ALA A 40 3.81 -4.94 0.99
N ALA A 41 2.78 -4.61 1.78
CA ALA A 41 2.87 -4.51 3.25
C ALA A 41 2.64 -5.83 3.99
N GLU A 42 1.99 -6.84 3.37
CA GLU A 42 1.46 -8.04 4.04
C GLU A 42 2.50 -8.84 4.84
N ARG A 43 3.76 -8.87 4.40
CA ARG A 43 4.79 -9.72 5.02
C ARG A 43 5.30 -9.19 6.36
N HIS A 44 5.37 -7.87 6.53
CA HIS A 44 6.10 -7.27 7.66
C HIS A 44 5.39 -6.08 8.32
N HIS A 45 4.42 -5.45 7.65
CA HIS A 45 3.90 -4.14 8.07
C HIS A 45 2.40 -4.18 8.40
N LYS A 46 2.05 -4.94 9.45
CA LYS A 46 0.64 -5.16 9.86
C LYS A 46 -0.15 -3.88 10.10
N GLU A 47 0.48 -2.82 10.59
CA GLU A 47 -0.19 -1.52 10.77
C GLU A 47 -0.53 -0.86 9.44
N ILE A 48 0.37 -0.96 8.46
CA ILE A 48 0.14 -0.43 7.11
C ILE A 48 -0.94 -1.24 6.39
N VAL A 49 -0.98 -2.56 6.58
CA VAL A 49 -2.07 -3.41 6.06
C VAL A 49 -3.43 -2.90 6.57
N LYS A 50 -3.57 -2.68 7.89
CA LYS A 50 -4.79 -2.13 8.47
C LYS A 50 -5.12 -0.74 7.95
N LEU A 51 -4.12 0.13 7.83
CA LEU A 51 -4.30 1.49 7.29
C LEU A 51 -4.84 1.46 5.86
N LEU A 52 -4.26 0.64 5.00
CA LEU A 52 -4.67 0.48 3.61
C LEU A 52 -6.08 -0.11 3.51
N GLN A 53 -6.41 -1.13 4.32
CA GLN A 53 -7.76 -1.69 4.39
C GLN A 53 -8.80 -0.62 4.80
N ASN A 54 -8.48 0.20 5.81
CA ASN A 54 -9.35 1.29 6.25
C ASN A 54 -9.54 2.36 5.16
N LYS A 55 -8.58 2.50 4.25
CA LYS A 55 -8.61 3.42 3.11
C LYS A 55 -9.19 2.77 1.84
N GLY A 56 -9.75 1.56 1.94
CA GLY A 56 -10.45 0.88 0.84
C GLY A 56 -9.55 0.03 -0.07
N ALA A 57 -8.38 -0.38 0.40
CA ALA A 57 -7.52 -1.29 -0.35
C ALA A 57 -8.18 -2.66 -0.54
N LEU A 58 -8.25 -3.12 -1.78
CA LEU A 58 -8.80 -4.42 -2.13
C LEU A 58 -7.72 -5.50 -2.06
N ARG A 59 -8.10 -6.65 -1.50
CA ARG A 59 -7.29 -7.86 -1.51
C ARG A 59 -7.64 -8.61 -2.78
N GLU A 60 -6.84 -8.44 -3.83
CA GLU A 60 -7.09 -9.11 -5.09
C GLU A 60 -6.54 -10.53 -5.05
N HIS A 61 -7.44 -11.50 -5.27
CA HIS A 61 -7.10 -12.90 -5.50
C HIS A 61 -6.89 -13.08 -7.01
N LYS A 62 -5.74 -13.65 -7.40
CA LYS A 62 -5.53 -14.13 -8.77
C LYS A 62 -6.46 -15.31 -9.07
#